data_AF-A0A511JB94-F1
#
_entry.id   AF-A0A511JB94-F1
#
_cell.length_a   1.000
_cell.length_b   1.000
_cell.length_c   1.000
_cell.angle_alpha   90.00
_cell.angle_beta   90.00
_cell.angle_gamma   90.00
#
_symmetry.space_group_name_H-M   'P 1'
#
loop_
_entity.id
_entity.type
_entity.pdbx_description
1 polymer ?
#
loop_
_entity_poly.entity_id
_entity_poly.type
_entity_poly.pdbx_seq_one_letter_code
_entity_poly.pdbx_strand_id
1 'polypeptide(L)'
;MTATLAEATTALHSQWDRLRAWILEVVVEADDTAVAAAPSILEGWTVTALVAHVGRAMDALAACTPLPADTTPLTLAEYLGTYAGRAADIAETTRAIAAQVAPDPVGWIDARAAAAFATLAAADGRDLVVQARRGPVRLSTMTVSRVIELVVHADDLAVSVRRVPGADAGPDPVDPGALDLVARELLAIVVARGGWDLEVVDPLTWIRLATGRAPCGTSSLAAALAPRWTSDGLPDLGRMLPIL
;
A
#
# COMPACT_ATOMS: atom_id res chain seq x y z
N MET A 1 -11.56 10.48 -3.74
CA MET A 1 -10.11 10.70 -3.54
C MET A 1 -9.93 12.18 -3.29
N THR A 2 -9.07 12.54 -2.34
CA THR A 2 -8.84 13.94 -1.94
C THR A 2 -7.45 14.46 -2.29
N ALA A 3 -6.45 13.58 -2.43
CA ALA A 3 -5.08 13.93 -2.77
C ALA A 3 -4.92 14.36 -4.23
N THR A 4 -4.07 15.37 -4.45
CA THR A 4 -3.58 15.76 -5.77
C THR A 4 -2.50 14.80 -6.28
N LEU A 5 -2.19 14.85 -7.57
CA LEU A 5 -1.07 14.08 -8.13
C LEU A 5 0.27 14.46 -7.48
N ALA A 6 0.47 15.74 -7.17
CA ALA A 6 1.70 16.22 -6.53
C ALA A 6 1.87 15.60 -5.13
N GLU A 7 0.83 15.68 -4.29
CA GLU A 7 0.85 15.09 -2.94
C GLU A 7 1.08 13.57 -3.00
N ALA A 8 0.38 12.87 -3.90
CA ALA A 8 0.55 11.43 -4.07
C ALA A 8 1.95 11.06 -4.57
N THR A 9 2.55 11.88 -5.44
CA THR A 9 3.91 11.67 -5.96
C THR A 9 4.95 11.87 -4.86
N THR A 10 4.83 12.94 -4.06
CA THR A 10 5.70 13.17 -2.90
C THR A 10 5.61 12.01 -1.92
N ALA A 11 4.40 11.59 -1.54
CA ALA A 11 4.21 10.47 -0.62
C ALA A 11 4.79 9.16 -1.18
N LEU A 12 4.65 8.91 -2.49
CA LEU A 12 5.22 7.71 -3.12
C LEU A 12 6.76 7.72 -3.05
N HIS A 13 7.39 8.85 -3.36
CA HIS A 13 8.85 8.99 -3.24
C HIS A 13 9.33 8.81 -1.79
N SER A 14 8.72 9.53 -0.84
CA SER A 14 9.12 9.47 0.58
C SER A 14 8.97 8.05 1.16
N GLN A 15 7.83 7.39 0.89
CA GLN A 15 7.62 6.01 1.32
C GLN A 15 8.58 5.03 0.64
N TRP A 16 8.85 5.21 -0.66
CA TRP A 16 9.79 4.37 -1.38
C TRP A 16 11.21 4.49 -0.82
N ASP A 17 11.72 5.71 -0.66
CA ASP A 17 13.08 5.95 -0.18
C ASP A 17 13.29 5.36 1.22
N ARG A 18 12.31 5.55 2.11
CA ARG A 18 12.33 4.98 3.46
C ARG A 18 12.30 3.46 3.46
N LEU A 19 11.37 2.86 2.71
CA LEU A 19 11.24 1.41 2.65
C LEU A 19 12.44 0.75 1.98
N ARG A 20 13.00 1.36 0.92
CA ARG A 20 14.20 0.88 0.25
C ARG A 20 15.41 0.86 1.19
N ALA A 21 15.63 1.96 1.92
CA ALA A 21 16.71 2.03 2.91
C ALA A 21 16.56 0.95 3.99
N TRP A 22 15.33 0.79 4.51
CA TRP A 22 15.03 -0.23 5.50
C TRP A 22 15.25 -1.65 4.97
N ILE A 23 14.83 -1.96 3.73
CA ILE A 23 15.06 -3.28 3.12
C ILE A 23 16.56 -3.56 2.98
N LEU A 24 17.34 -2.58 2.54
CA LEU A 24 18.79 -2.72 2.42
C LEU A 24 19.42 -3.05 3.79
N GLU A 25 19.12 -2.26 4.82
CA GLU A 25 19.72 -2.42 6.14
C GLU A 25 19.26 -3.71 6.85
N VAL A 26 17.94 -3.97 6.87
CA VAL A 26 17.33 -5.00 7.72
C VAL A 26 17.25 -6.37 7.05
N VAL A 27 17.08 -6.41 5.73
CA VAL A 27 16.87 -7.68 5.00
C VAL A 27 18.12 -8.13 4.26
N VAL A 28 18.98 -7.20 3.81
CA VAL A 28 20.11 -7.52 2.92
C VAL A 28 21.45 -7.43 3.63
N GLU A 29 21.76 -6.29 4.25
CA GLU A 29 23.08 -6.03 4.85
C GLU A 29 23.28 -6.69 6.22
N ALA A 30 22.21 -7.11 6.88
CA ALA A 30 22.29 -7.81 8.16
C ALA A 30 23.06 -9.16 8.09
N ASP A 31 23.45 -9.64 6.90
CA ASP A 31 24.02 -10.98 6.62
C ASP A 31 23.15 -12.13 7.17
N ASP A 32 21.91 -11.80 7.54
CA ASP A 32 20.97 -12.71 8.16
C ASP A 32 20.04 -13.30 7.11
N THR A 33 20.58 -14.26 6.36
CA THR A 33 19.79 -15.07 5.43
C THR A 33 18.57 -15.73 6.09
N ALA A 34 18.54 -15.85 7.42
CA ALA A 34 17.37 -16.37 8.14
C ALA A 34 16.21 -15.38 8.12
N VAL A 35 16.45 -14.06 8.23
CA VAL A 35 15.39 -13.04 8.09
C VAL A 35 14.77 -13.09 6.69
N ALA A 36 15.61 -13.12 5.65
CA ALA A 36 15.16 -13.16 4.26
C ALA A 36 14.30 -14.41 3.97
N ALA A 37 14.73 -15.58 4.44
CA ALA A 37 14.04 -16.84 4.27
C ALA A 37 12.86 -17.07 5.24
N ALA A 38 12.72 -16.25 6.29
CA ALA A 38 11.68 -16.41 7.28
C ALA A 38 10.27 -16.24 6.69
N PRO A 39 9.26 -16.94 7.24
CA PRO A 39 7.87 -16.67 6.92
C PRO A 39 7.50 -15.21 7.24
N SER A 40 6.81 -14.57 6.31
CA SER A 40 6.17 -13.28 6.53
C SER A 40 4.83 -13.45 7.25
N ILE A 41 4.17 -12.34 7.60
CA ILE A 41 2.81 -12.39 8.13
C ILE A 41 1.76 -12.81 7.10
N LEU A 42 2.09 -12.77 5.81
CA LEU A 42 1.22 -13.23 4.73
C LEU A 42 1.44 -14.73 4.52
N GLU A 43 0.35 -15.49 4.64
CA GLU A 43 0.38 -16.95 4.57
C GLU A 43 1.05 -17.45 3.27
N GLY A 44 2.04 -18.32 3.42
CA GLY A 44 2.76 -18.93 2.30
C GLY A 44 3.84 -18.04 1.65
N TRP A 45 4.13 -16.86 2.21
CA TRP A 45 5.14 -15.94 1.70
C TRP A 45 6.31 -15.83 2.66
N THR A 46 7.54 -15.81 2.12
CA THR A 46 8.73 -15.40 2.88
C THR A 46 8.89 -13.89 2.89
N VAL A 47 9.78 -13.36 3.74
CA VAL A 47 10.17 -11.94 3.71
C VAL A 47 10.70 -11.54 2.32
N THR A 48 11.57 -12.35 1.69
CA THR A 48 12.02 -12.10 0.31
C THR A 48 10.87 -12.07 -0.69
N ALA A 49 9.88 -12.95 -0.55
CA ALA A 49 8.70 -12.96 -1.43
C ALA A 49 7.87 -11.68 -1.28
N LEU A 50 7.75 -11.17 -0.06
CA LEU A 50 7.08 -9.90 0.22
C LEU A 50 7.87 -8.69 -0.34
N VAL A 51 9.20 -8.66 -0.19
CA VAL A 51 10.07 -7.65 -0.83
C VAL A 51 9.92 -7.67 -2.35
N ALA A 52 9.91 -8.85 -2.97
CA ALA A 52 9.70 -8.99 -4.41
C ALA A 52 8.35 -8.41 -4.87
N HIS A 53 7.31 -8.57 -4.04
CA HIS A 53 5.98 -8.03 -4.29
C HIS A 53 5.91 -6.51 -4.17
N VAL A 54 6.59 -5.92 -3.18
CA VAL A 54 6.73 -4.46 -3.05
C VAL A 54 7.26 -3.87 -4.37
N GLY A 55 8.31 -4.46 -4.94
CA GLY A 55 8.79 -4.08 -6.28
C GLY A 55 7.70 -4.23 -7.35
N ARG A 56 7.06 -5.40 -7.42
CA ARG A 56 5.99 -5.70 -8.41
C ARG A 56 4.78 -4.76 -8.30
N ALA A 57 4.53 -4.18 -7.12
CA ALA A 57 3.48 -3.19 -6.96
C ALA A 57 3.76 -1.96 -7.84
N MET A 58 5.02 -1.54 -7.98
CA MET A 58 5.41 -0.39 -8.82
C MET A 58 5.15 -0.64 -10.32
N ASP A 59 5.23 -1.89 -10.79
CA ASP A 59 4.97 -2.24 -12.20
C ASP A 59 3.57 -1.83 -12.69
N ALA A 60 2.59 -1.75 -11.78
CA ALA A 60 1.24 -1.32 -12.13
C ALA A 60 1.20 0.16 -12.58
N LEU A 61 2.03 1.02 -12.00
CA LEU A 61 2.16 2.42 -12.38
C LEU A 61 3.07 2.57 -13.61
N ALA A 62 4.16 1.81 -13.68
CA ALA A 62 5.05 1.81 -14.84
C ALA A 62 4.32 1.39 -16.14
N ALA A 63 3.36 0.47 -16.05
CA ALA A 63 2.60 -0.02 -17.18
C ALA A 63 1.48 0.91 -17.67
N CYS A 64 1.25 2.05 -17.00
CA CYS A 64 0.17 2.96 -17.38
C CYS A 64 0.47 3.69 -18.69
N THR A 65 -0.54 3.75 -19.56
CA THR A 65 -0.47 4.51 -20.82
C THR A 65 -1.58 5.57 -20.85
N PRO A 66 -1.31 6.80 -21.34
CA PRO A 66 -2.34 7.83 -21.46
C PRO A 66 -3.55 7.39 -22.30
N LEU A 67 -4.72 7.87 -21.92
CA LEU A 67 -5.99 7.70 -22.64
C LEU A 67 -6.57 9.07 -23.03
N PRO A 68 -7.54 9.11 -23.98
CA PRO A 68 -8.31 10.31 -24.27
C PRO A 68 -8.95 10.92 -23.01
N ALA A 69 -8.97 12.25 -22.92
CA ALA A 69 -9.41 12.98 -21.73
C ALA A 69 -10.91 12.83 -21.41
N ASP A 70 -11.71 12.40 -22.38
CA ASP A 70 -13.15 12.09 -22.25
C ASP A 70 -13.42 10.66 -21.75
N THR A 71 -12.38 9.84 -21.58
CA THR A 71 -12.50 8.52 -20.95
C THR A 71 -12.95 8.69 -19.50
N THR A 72 -14.04 8.02 -19.11
CA THR A 72 -14.53 8.03 -17.72
C THR A 72 -13.62 7.16 -16.84
N PRO A 73 -12.88 7.73 -15.88
CA PRO A 73 -12.01 6.96 -15.00
C PRO A 73 -12.79 6.31 -13.84
N LEU A 74 -12.33 5.15 -13.39
CA LEU A 74 -12.74 4.60 -12.10
C LEU A 74 -12.28 5.52 -10.96
N THR A 75 -13.11 5.63 -9.93
CA THR A 75 -12.73 6.20 -8.64
C THR A 75 -11.73 5.30 -7.91
N LEU A 76 -11.04 5.84 -6.90
CA LEU A 76 -10.18 5.03 -6.03
C LEU A 76 -10.96 3.86 -5.38
N ALA A 77 -12.17 4.12 -4.88
CA ALA A 77 -13.00 3.09 -4.24
C ALA A 77 -13.36 1.95 -5.19
N GLU A 78 -13.70 2.27 -6.45
CA GLU A 78 -13.99 1.27 -7.48
C GLU A 78 -12.74 0.50 -7.87
N TYR A 79 -11.60 1.19 -8.05
CA TYR A 79 -10.34 0.55 -8.39
C TYR A 79 -9.87 -0.42 -7.29
N LEU A 80 -9.91 0.00 -6.01
CA LEU A 80 -9.54 -0.84 -4.87
C LEU A 80 -10.53 -2.02 -4.69
N GLY A 81 -11.82 -1.82 -4.94
CA GLY A 81 -12.82 -2.90 -4.87
C GLY A 81 -12.56 -4.06 -5.84
N THR A 82 -11.72 -3.89 -6.86
CA THR A 82 -11.35 -4.97 -7.80
C THR A 82 -10.26 -5.90 -7.28
N TYR A 83 -9.71 -5.68 -6.08
CA TYR A 83 -8.63 -6.48 -5.48
C TYR A 83 -9.11 -7.77 -4.81
N ALA A 84 -10.24 -7.71 -4.09
CA ALA A 84 -10.76 -8.80 -3.25
C ALA A 84 -10.98 -10.15 -3.96
N GLY A 85 -11.05 -10.17 -5.30
CA GLY A 85 -11.27 -11.39 -6.09
C GLY A 85 -10.01 -12.12 -6.57
N ARG A 86 -8.78 -11.64 -6.29
CA ARG A 86 -7.55 -12.18 -6.93
C ARG A 86 -6.35 -12.43 -5.99
N ALA A 87 -6.58 -12.48 -4.68
CA ALA A 87 -5.53 -12.74 -3.71
C ALA A 87 -4.80 -14.08 -3.96
N ALA A 88 -5.52 -15.13 -4.36
CA ALA A 88 -4.95 -16.45 -4.64
C ALA A 88 -4.02 -16.47 -5.87
N ASP A 89 -4.42 -15.84 -6.99
CA ASP A 89 -3.60 -15.73 -8.21
C ASP A 89 -2.31 -14.93 -7.97
N ILE A 90 -2.38 -13.94 -7.08
CA ILE A 90 -1.25 -13.13 -6.65
C ILE A 90 -0.24 -13.98 -5.87
N ALA A 91 -0.69 -14.86 -4.98
CA ALA A 91 0.17 -15.69 -4.14
C ALA A 91 0.98 -16.73 -4.93
N GLU A 92 0.37 -17.41 -5.90
CA GLU A 92 1.08 -18.39 -6.75
C GLU A 92 2.14 -17.69 -7.61
N THR A 93 1.77 -16.57 -8.25
CA THR A 93 2.70 -15.78 -9.08
C THR A 93 3.89 -15.27 -8.26
N THR A 94 3.68 -14.93 -6.99
CA THR A 94 4.75 -14.39 -6.15
C THR A 94 5.80 -15.46 -5.75
N ARG A 95 5.41 -16.73 -5.55
CA ARG A 95 6.39 -17.80 -5.26
C ARG A 95 7.36 -18.04 -6.42
N ALA A 96 6.86 -18.03 -7.66
CA ALA A 96 7.70 -18.17 -8.86
C ALA A 96 8.63 -16.96 -9.07
N ILE A 97 8.21 -15.76 -8.65
CA ILE A 97 9.01 -14.54 -8.73
C ILE A 97 10.11 -14.54 -7.65
N ALA A 98 9.83 -15.00 -6.42
CA ALA A 98 10.80 -14.96 -5.32
C ALA A 98 12.13 -15.65 -5.66
N ALA A 99 12.10 -16.77 -6.40
CA ALA A 99 13.30 -17.47 -6.85
C ALA A 99 14.13 -16.65 -7.86
N GLN A 100 13.49 -15.80 -8.67
CA GLN A 100 14.18 -14.91 -9.62
C GLN A 100 14.76 -13.68 -8.94
N VAL A 101 14.15 -13.25 -7.83
CA VAL A 101 14.56 -12.05 -7.08
C VAL A 101 15.70 -12.33 -6.11
N ALA A 102 15.77 -13.55 -5.56
CA ALA A 102 16.74 -13.91 -4.52
C ALA A 102 18.21 -13.51 -4.80
N PRO A 103 18.74 -13.56 -6.04
CA PRO A 103 20.12 -13.15 -6.31
C PRO A 103 20.39 -11.65 -6.15
N ASP A 104 19.39 -10.79 -6.38
CA ASP A 104 19.52 -9.33 -6.31
C ASP A 104 18.16 -8.67 -5.98
N PRO A 105 17.70 -8.74 -4.72
CA PRO A 105 16.42 -8.17 -4.32
C PRO A 105 16.40 -6.64 -4.43
N VAL A 106 17.53 -5.96 -4.18
CA VAL A 106 17.61 -4.49 -4.23
C VAL A 106 17.56 -4.00 -5.67
N GLY A 107 18.35 -4.57 -6.58
CA GLY A 107 18.28 -4.23 -8.00
C GLY A 107 16.92 -4.52 -8.61
N TRP A 108 16.25 -5.60 -8.17
CA TRP A 108 14.89 -5.93 -8.59
C TRP A 108 13.86 -4.85 -8.25
N ILE A 109 13.87 -4.36 -7.01
CA ILE A 109 12.91 -3.34 -6.56
C ILE A 109 13.27 -1.96 -7.16
N ASP A 110 14.57 -1.63 -7.27
CA ASP A 110 15.07 -0.37 -7.82
C ASP A 110 14.68 -0.18 -9.29
N ALA A 111 14.84 -1.22 -10.11
CA ALA A 111 14.48 -1.15 -11.52
C ALA A 111 12.99 -0.82 -11.73
N ARG A 112 12.11 -1.33 -10.86
CA ARG A 112 10.66 -1.13 -10.96
C ARG A 112 10.23 0.22 -10.44
N ALA A 113 10.82 0.68 -9.34
CA ALA A 113 10.60 2.02 -8.85
C ALA A 113 11.06 3.06 -9.86
N ALA A 114 12.24 2.88 -10.47
CA ALA A 114 12.74 3.76 -11.52
C ALA A 114 11.78 3.85 -12.71
N ALA A 115 11.24 2.71 -13.18
CA ALA A 115 10.26 2.70 -14.26
C ALA A 115 8.96 3.42 -13.89
N ALA A 116 8.46 3.23 -12.67
CA ALA A 116 7.26 3.90 -12.19
C ALA A 116 7.46 5.43 -12.05
N PHE A 117 8.61 5.87 -11.54
CA PHE A 117 8.95 7.29 -11.45
C PHE A 117 9.17 7.93 -12.82
N ALA A 118 9.70 7.19 -13.80
CA ALA A 118 9.78 7.66 -15.17
C ALA A 118 8.39 7.95 -15.76
N THR A 119 7.38 7.11 -15.47
CA THR A 119 5.99 7.37 -15.86
C THR A 119 5.44 8.66 -15.24
N LEU A 120 5.70 8.91 -13.97
CA LEU A 120 5.28 10.15 -13.30
C LEU A 120 6.00 11.38 -13.87
N ALA A 121 7.31 11.28 -14.13
CA ALA A 121 8.09 12.36 -14.73
C ALA A 121 7.58 12.70 -16.15
N ALA A 122 7.25 11.70 -16.96
CA ALA A 122 6.71 11.90 -18.32
C ALA A 122 5.34 12.58 -18.33
N ALA A 123 4.56 12.45 -17.25
CA ALA A 123 3.28 13.14 -17.11
C ALA A 123 3.46 14.65 -16.88
N ASP A 124 4.63 15.11 -16.42
CA ASP A 124 4.96 16.52 -16.18
C ASP A 124 3.90 17.21 -15.29
N GLY A 125 3.56 16.55 -14.17
CA GLY A 125 2.56 17.04 -13.21
C GLY A 125 1.10 17.00 -13.67
N ARG A 126 0.81 16.55 -14.91
CA ARG A 126 -0.56 16.45 -15.42
C ARG A 126 -1.26 15.20 -14.89
N ASP A 127 -2.43 15.39 -14.29
CA ASP A 127 -3.30 14.30 -13.83
C ASP A 127 -4.11 13.70 -14.98
N LEU A 128 -3.41 13.00 -15.86
CA LEU A 128 -3.97 12.35 -17.05
C LEU A 128 -4.88 11.18 -16.67
N VAL A 129 -5.88 10.90 -17.51
CA VAL A 129 -6.53 9.59 -17.49
C VAL A 129 -5.60 8.59 -18.16
N VAL A 130 -5.33 7.48 -17.49
CA VAL A 130 -4.42 6.42 -17.94
C VAL A 130 -5.11 5.06 -17.90
N GLN A 131 -4.73 4.19 -18.82
CA GLN A 131 -5.09 2.78 -18.76
C GLN A 131 -4.26 2.11 -17.65
N ALA A 132 -4.91 1.67 -16.57
CA ALA A 132 -4.32 0.76 -15.61
C ALA A 132 -4.75 -0.69 -15.90
N ARG A 133 -4.15 -1.66 -15.20
CA ARG A 133 -4.45 -3.09 -15.40
C ARG A 133 -5.94 -3.47 -15.21
N ARG A 134 -6.70 -2.67 -14.46
CA ARG A 134 -8.09 -2.96 -14.07
C ARG A 134 -9.10 -1.99 -14.67
N GLY A 135 -8.67 -1.13 -15.59
CA GLY A 135 -9.50 -0.11 -16.21
C GLY A 135 -8.84 1.27 -16.24
N PRO A 136 -9.52 2.25 -16.85
CA PRO A 136 -9.07 3.63 -16.86
C PRO A 136 -9.14 4.23 -15.45
N VAL A 137 -8.11 4.96 -15.06
CA VAL A 137 -8.04 5.71 -13.79
C VAL A 137 -7.35 7.05 -14.01
N ARG A 138 -7.53 8.01 -13.11
CA ARG A 138 -6.63 9.17 -13.05
C ARG A 138 -5.24 8.72 -12.60
N LEU A 139 -4.18 9.36 -13.11
CA LEU A 139 -2.81 9.06 -12.71
C LEU A 139 -2.63 9.23 -11.19
N SER A 140 -3.22 10.27 -10.59
CA SER A 140 -3.29 10.45 -9.15
C SER A 140 -3.91 9.26 -8.41
N THR A 141 -5.01 8.70 -8.91
CA THR A 141 -5.66 7.51 -8.35
C THR A 141 -4.74 6.29 -8.43
N MET A 142 -4.04 6.11 -9.55
CA MET A 142 -3.05 5.05 -9.69
C MET A 142 -1.90 5.22 -8.69
N THR A 143 -1.35 6.43 -8.57
CA THR A 143 -0.27 6.76 -7.63
C THR A 143 -0.68 6.53 -6.19
N VAL A 144 -1.85 7.03 -5.75
CA VAL A 144 -2.38 6.77 -4.40
C VAL A 144 -2.52 5.28 -4.14
N SER A 145 -3.00 4.49 -5.11
CA SER A 145 -3.06 3.04 -4.94
C SER A 145 -1.68 2.40 -4.73
N ARG A 146 -0.60 2.96 -5.31
CA ARG A 146 0.77 2.48 -5.05
C ARG A 146 1.24 2.88 -3.65
N VAL A 147 0.97 4.10 -3.20
CA VAL A 147 1.28 4.54 -1.82
C VAL A 147 0.60 3.62 -0.81
N ILE A 148 -0.68 3.26 -1.03
CA ILE A 148 -1.40 2.29 -0.19
C ILE A 148 -0.66 0.96 -0.13
N GLU A 149 -0.26 0.41 -1.27
CA GLU A 149 0.43 -0.90 -1.31
C GLU A 149 1.78 -0.85 -0.61
N LEU A 150 2.56 0.23 -0.80
CA LEU A 150 3.86 0.38 -0.13
C LEU A 150 3.70 0.54 1.39
N VAL A 151 2.78 1.39 1.86
CA VAL A 151 2.54 1.60 3.29
C VAL A 151 2.08 0.30 3.96
N VAL A 152 1.10 -0.39 3.36
CA VAL A 152 0.57 -1.64 3.90
C VAL A 152 1.67 -2.72 3.95
N HIS A 153 2.42 -2.89 2.86
CA HIS A 153 3.45 -3.94 2.83
C HIS A 153 4.73 -3.57 3.58
N ALA A 154 5.01 -2.29 3.83
CA ALA A 154 6.02 -1.86 4.78
C ALA A 154 5.67 -2.29 6.21
N ASP A 155 4.41 -2.09 6.64
CA ASP A 155 3.93 -2.60 7.93
C ASP A 155 3.98 -4.14 7.98
N ASP A 156 3.53 -4.82 6.92
CA ASP A 156 3.59 -6.29 6.82
C ASP A 156 5.05 -6.79 6.98
N LEU A 157 6.02 -6.12 6.35
CA LEU A 157 7.46 -6.43 6.50
C LEU A 157 7.97 -6.19 7.92
N ALA A 158 7.66 -5.04 8.51
CA ALA A 158 8.08 -4.70 9.87
C ALA A 158 7.57 -5.74 10.88
N VAL A 159 6.30 -6.12 10.79
CA VAL A 159 5.71 -7.14 11.68
C VAL A 159 6.33 -8.50 11.41
N SER A 160 6.65 -8.84 10.15
CA SER A 160 7.30 -10.09 9.79
C SER A 160 8.68 -10.22 10.41
N VAL A 161 9.53 -9.20 10.28
CA VAL A 161 10.90 -9.23 10.82
C VAL A 161 10.89 -9.27 12.35
N ARG A 162 9.99 -8.53 13.02
CA ARG A 162 9.85 -8.58 14.49
C ARG A 162 9.49 -9.97 15.04
N ARG A 163 8.95 -10.87 14.21
CA ARG A 163 8.65 -12.26 14.61
C ARG A 163 9.84 -13.20 14.48
N VAL A 164 10.92 -12.79 13.81
CA VAL A 164 12.14 -13.57 13.66
C VAL A 164 12.95 -13.48 14.95
N PRO A 165 13.24 -14.60 15.64
CA PRO A 165 13.99 -14.56 16.90
C PRO A 165 15.38 -13.96 16.71
N GLY A 166 15.69 -12.92 17.49
CA GLY A 166 17.00 -12.25 17.46
C GLY A 166 17.18 -11.22 16.34
N ALA A 167 16.19 -11.04 15.46
CA ALA A 167 16.25 -10.01 14.42
C ALA A 167 16.05 -8.62 15.02
N ASP A 168 16.87 -7.67 14.55
CA ASP A 168 16.60 -6.25 14.74
C ASP A 168 15.72 -5.74 13.61
N ALA A 169 14.51 -5.30 13.93
CA ALA A 169 13.58 -4.75 12.94
C ALA A 169 13.91 -3.30 12.57
N GLY A 170 14.91 -2.68 13.20
CA GLY A 170 15.32 -1.32 12.92
C GLY A 170 14.22 -0.27 13.16
N PRO A 171 14.34 0.92 12.56
CA PRO A 171 13.30 1.93 12.59
C PRO A 171 12.06 1.47 11.81
N ASP A 172 10.91 2.09 12.07
CA ASP A 172 9.67 1.81 11.33
C ASP A 172 9.83 2.11 9.82
N PRO A 173 9.59 1.17 8.89
CA PRO A 173 9.72 1.42 7.44
C PRO A 173 8.58 2.27 6.85
N VAL A 174 7.54 2.58 7.62
CA VAL A 174 6.42 3.40 7.16
C VAL A 174 6.75 4.88 7.29
N ASP A 175 6.57 5.64 6.21
CA ASP A 175 6.74 7.09 6.20
C ASP A 175 5.50 7.77 6.81
N PRO A 176 5.65 8.69 7.79
CA PRO A 176 4.51 9.33 8.44
C PRO A 176 3.60 10.12 7.49
N GLY A 177 4.17 10.80 6.49
CA GLY A 177 3.38 11.58 5.53
C GLY A 177 2.57 10.68 4.59
N ALA A 178 3.18 9.57 4.15
CA ALA A 178 2.48 8.55 3.38
C ALA A 178 1.39 7.84 4.20
N LEU A 179 1.66 7.53 5.48
CA LEU A 179 0.70 6.95 6.41
C LEU A 179 -0.55 7.83 6.55
N ASP A 180 -0.36 9.13 6.81
CA ASP A 180 -1.45 10.09 6.95
C ASP A 180 -2.27 10.23 5.66
N LEU A 181 -1.60 10.29 4.51
CA LEU A 181 -2.27 10.33 3.20
C LEU A 181 -3.13 9.09 3.00
N VAL A 182 -2.60 7.90 3.25
CA VAL A 182 -3.34 6.63 3.07
C VAL A 182 -4.53 6.55 4.03
N ALA A 183 -4.32 6.88 5.31
CA ALA A 183 -5.39 6.88 6.31
C ALA A 183 -6.55 7.79 5.91
N ARG A 184 -6.24 9.01 5.45
CA ARG A 184 -7.23 9.97 4.96
C ARG A 184 -7.97 9.49 3.72
N GLU A 185 -7.28 8.92 2.73
CA GLU A 185 -7.91 8.44 1.51
C GLU A 185 -8.83 7.23 1.77
N LEU A 186 -8.43 6.30 2.65
CA LEU A 186 -9.28 5.18 3.05
C LEU A 186 -10.50 5.65 3.86
N LEU A 187 -10.32 6.63 4.76
CA LEU A 187 -11.44 7.22 5.49
C LEU A 187 -12.43 7.91 4.54
N ALA A 188 -11.93 8.65 3.55
CA ALA A 188 -12.77 9.31 2.55
C ALA A 188 -13.66 8.32 1.77
N ILE A 189 -13.19 7.09 1.52
CA ILE A 189 -14.01 6.03 0.90
C ILE A 189 -15.17 5.63 1.82
N VAL A 190 -14.92 5.45 3.11
CA VAL A 190 -15.96 5.08 4.08
C VAL A 190 -16.97 6.20 4.24
N VAL A 191 -16.50 7.43 4.42
CA VAL A 191 -17.37 8.62 4.54
C VAL A 191 -18.23 8.78 3.29
N ALA A 192 -17.67 8.62 2.09
CA ALA A 192 -18.43 8.73 0.84
C ALA A 192 -19.51 7.64 0.69
N ARG A 193 -19.29 6.45 1.25
CA ARG A 193 -20.24 5.32 1.18
C ARG A 193 -21.34 5.40 2.25
N GLY A 194 -21.02 5.91 3.44
CA GLY A 194 -21.92 5.87 4.60
C GLY A 194 -22.45 7.21 5.08
N GLY A 195 -21.87 8.33 4.65
CA GLY A 195 -22.34 9.68 4.99
C GLY A 195 -22.03 10.13 6.42
N TRP A 196 -21.09 9.50 7.12
CA TRP A 196 -20.70 9.86 8.49
C TRP A 196 -19.59 10.91 8.54
N ASP A 197 -19.51 11.68 9.62
CA ASP A 197 -18.41 12.62 9.90
C ASP A 197 -17.45 12.00 10.93
N LEU A 198 -16.37 11.42 10.42
CA LEU A 198 -15.39 10.65 11.18
C LEU A 198 -14.01 11.28 11.05
N GLU A 199 -13.16 11.10 12.06
CA GLU A 199 -11.76 11.47 12.04
C GLU A 199 -10.88 10.27 12.42
N VAL A 200 -9.64 10.27 11.91
CA VAL A 200 -8.64 9.25 12.22
C VAL A 200 -7.99 9.59 13.56
N VAL A 201 -8.06 8.64 14.51
CA VAL A 201 -7.40 8.72 15.82
C VAL A 201 -6.01 8.11 15.76
N ASP A 202 -5.92 6.89 15.22
CA ASP A 202 -4.66 6.18 15.01
C ASP A 202 -4.55 5.69 13.56
N PRO A 203 -3.72 6.35 12.72
CA PRO A 203 -3.61 6.04 11.29
C PRO A 203 -3.24 4.58 11.00
N LEU A 204 -2.31 4.00 11.75
CA LEU A 204 -1.85 2.63 11.49
C LEU A 204 -2.92 1.59 11.86
N THR A 205 -3.57 1.75 13.01
CA THR A 205 -4.70 0.89 13.41
C THR A 205 -5.83 1.02 12.40
N TRP A 206 -6.15 2.25 11.96
CA TRP A 206 -7.15 2.46 10.92
C TRP A 206 -6.82 1.73 9.62
N ILE A 207 -5.60 1.87 9.12
CA ILE A 207 -5.14 1.20 7.90
C ILE A 207 -5.21 -0.32 8.04
N ARG A 208 -4.78 -0.87 9.19
CA ARG A 208 -4.85 -2.32 9.42
C ARG A 208 -6.28 -2.85 9.39
N LEU A 209 -7.24 -2.12 9.96
CA LEU A 209 -8.67 -2.47 9.87
C LEU A 209 -9.21 -2.33 8.44
N ALA A 210 -8.92 -1.20 7.80
CA ALA A 210 -9.39 -0.88 6.45
C ALA A 210 -8.86 -1.84 5.38
N THR A 211 -7.70 -2.45 5.62
CA THR A 211 -7.02 -3.35 4.67
C THR A 211 -7.10 -4.83 5.09
N GLY A 212 -7.82 -5.15 6.16
CA GLY A 212 -8.02 -6.53 6.63
C GLY A 212 -6.81 -7.17 7.31
N ARG A 213 -5.79 -6.38 7.69
CA ARG A 213 -4.63 -6.83 8.48
C ARG A 213 -4.95 -6.98 9.97
N ALA A 214 -6.07 -6.40 10.41
CA ALA A 214 -6.63 -6.61 11.74
C ALA A 214 -8.15 -6.81 11.66
N PRO A 215 -8.74 -7.66 12.53
CA PRO A 215 -10.18 -7.86 12.56
C PRO A 215 -10.90 -6.58 13.02
N CYS A 216 -12.02 -6.25 12.38
CA CYS A 216 -12.86 -5.13 12.78
C CYS A 216 -13.82 -5.55 13.91
N GLY A 217 -13.59 -5.00 15.11
CA GLY A 217 -14.54 -5.05 16.23
C GLY A 217 -14.75 -3.66 16.83
N THR A 218 -15.72 -3.52 17.72
CA THR A 218 -16.07 -2.22 18.33
C THR A 218 -14.88 -1.54 19.01
N SER A 219 -14.09 -2.28 19.80
CA SER A 219 -12.94 -1.73 20.52
C SER A 219 -11.79 -1.33 19.59
N SER A 220 -11.50 -2.12 18.56
CA SER A 220 -10.44 -1.78 17.60
C SER A 220 -10.85 -0.59 16.74
N LEU A 221 -12.12 -0.50 16.36
CA LEU A 221 -12.63 0.63 15.59
C LEU A 221 -12.60 1.92 16.40
N ALA A 222 -12.96 1.87 17.70
CA ALA A 222 -12.89 3.03 18.60
C ALA A 222 -11.45 3.47 18.91
N ALA A 223 -10.46 2.58 18.76
CA ALA A 223 -9.05 2.94 18.85
C ALA A 223 -8.53 3.61 17.55
N ALA A 224 -9.17 3.34 16.42
CA ALA A 224 -8.75 3.81 15.10
C ALA A 224 -9.44 5.11 14.68
N LEU A 225 -10.73 5.26 14.98
CA LEU A 225 -11.58 6.34 14.51
C LEU A 225 -12.41 6.93 15.64
N ALA A 226 -12.75 8.21 15.51
CA ALA A 226 -13.71 8.91 16.36
C ALA A 226 -14.74 9.66 15.50
N PRO A 227 -15.97 9.83 15.98
CA PRO A 227 -16.88 10.81 15.40
C PRO A 227 -16.32 12.22 15.64
N ARG A 228 -16.45 13.10 14.64
CA ARG A 228 -15.99 14.50 14.76
C ARG A 228 -16.73 15.26 15.86
N TRP A 229 -18.01 14.93 16.05
CA TRP A 229 -18.88 15.55 17.04
C TRP A 229 -19.19 14.55 18.15
N THR A 230 -19.02 14.95 19.40
CA THR A 230 -19.24 14.09 20.57
C THR A 230 -20.70 13.65 20.77
N SER A 231 -21.63 14.28 20.05
CA SER A 231 -23.04 13.87 19.98
C SER A 231 -23.28 12.64 19.12
N ASP A 232 -22.35 12.32 18.22
CA ASP A 232 -22.50 11.24 17.26
C ASP A 232 -21.90 9.93 17.82
N GLY A 233 -22.46 8.81 17.38
CA GLY A 233 -21.93 7.48 17.68
C GLY A 233 -21.00 6.99 16.58
N LEU A 234 -20.02 6.17 16.95
CA LEU A 234 -19.20 5.45 15.97
C LEU A 234 -20.07 4.40 15.25
N PRO A 235 -20.17 4.44 13.91
CA PRO A 235 -21.02 3.51 13.16
C PRO A 235 -20.43 2.10 13.14
N ASP A 236 -21.27 1.09 12.93
CA ASP A 236 -20.82 -0.26 12.63
C ASP A 236 -20.32 -0.36 11.19
N LEU A 237 -18.99 -0.48 11.03
CA LEU A 237 -18.34 -0.60 9.73
C LEU A 237 -18.10 -2.06 9.30
N GLY A 238 -18.60 -3.06 10.03
CA GLY A 238 -18.34 -4.47 9.76
C GLY A 238 -18.79 -4.98 8.39
N ARG A 239 -19.76 -4.29 7.75
CA ARG A 239 -20.21 -4.61 6.38
C ARG A 239 -19.43 -3.88 5.28
N MET A 240 -18.58 -2.92 5.66
CA MET A 240 -17.81 -2.08 4.74
C MET A 240 -16.32 -2.40 4.78
N LEU A 241 -15.86 -3.07 5.84
CA LEU A 241 -14.47 -3.46 6.02
C LEU A 241 -14.27 -4.97 5.82
N PRO A 242 -13.13 -5.40 5.25
CA PRO A 242 -12.08 -4.54 4.70
C PRO A 242 -12.51 -3.86 3.37
N ILE A 243 -11.84 -2.74 3.04
CA ILE A 243 -12.01 -2.02 1.76
C ILE A 243 -11.30 -2.77 0.63
N LEU A 244 -10.22 -3.49 0.96
CA LEU A 244 -9.32 -4.23 0.06
C LEU A 244 -9.53 -5.73 0.16
#